data_AF-A0A1P8MSA8-F1
#
_entry.id   AF-A0A1P8MSA8-F1
#
_cell.length_a   1.000
_cell.length_b   1.000
_cell.length_c   1.000
_cell.angle_alpha   90.00
_cell.angle_beta   90.00
_cell.angle_gamma   90.00
#
_symmetry.space_group_name_H-M   'P 1'
#
loop_
_entity.id
_entity.type
_entity.pdbx_description
1 polymer ?
#
loop_
_entity_poly.entity_id
_entity_poly.type
_entity_poly.pdbx_seq_one_letter_code
_entity_poly.pdbx_strand_id
1 'polypeptide(L)'
;MDGTGDRGDLVRLGPVTYVPVSDRLIDPNGRDISLRAQSLQVLRHLAKQNGALVSRDDLISTVWADVAVTDDSLTQCIKDIRQALGDSAKSILKTVPKRGYVLQGEVQPSWSVDQNATGFAEAQMPLSNRAIAPQLDPRDMLPTLVVVPFISKGGQDADVFGTFFASEIAKALSVLDDVNVISQLSTRTLGQNDLGHEVLGRKLNADFALTGFVVAHGTQIVASLEFSEIESGFMLWSDRVQTTFDPLAAQTEGVEMIVAHIQRAIMLNEVRRVGAQHLRDLKLFSILHGAVGLMHRFVPRDFQMARVLLEHVIEQAPNHPTPLAWKARWHVLNSVQGWTDARTGSETALELTAMALDLDPHHTHALVCEGQALVHLARRLDAAEDRYSAALASNPNDANGRALRGMLRSFTDRGGEGKRDTERALHLTPLDPHRFFFLALAAGSCIAVGDYDRAVTLAKESLRLNRTHVSTMRMLAVAQLGAGDGDGGRRTAAELMDMQPGLRVSSWLRSSPSAGYAVGDQFSTMLRDLGIPD
;
A
#
# COMPACT_ATOMS: atom_id res chain seq x y z
N MET A 1 29.43 23.73 -6.65
CA MET A 1 29.15 24.98 -5.90
C MET A 1 27.83 25.47 -6.47
N ASP A 2 26.70 25.42 -5.79
CA ASP A 2 26.45 25.48 -4.34
C ASP A 2 25.50 24.36 -3.88
N GLY A 3 25.96 23.61 -2.87
CA GLY A 3 25.15 22.70 -2.09
C GLY A 3 24.95 23.29 -0.70
N THR A 4 23.73 23.74 -0.44
CA THR A 4 23.17 24.12 0.87
C THR A 4 21.67 23.98 0.65
N GLY A 5 20.89 23.11 1.29
CA GLY A 5 20.85 22.73 2.70
C GLY A 5 19.37 22.76 3.08
N ASP A 6 18.61 21.72 2.69
CA ASP A 6 17.25 21.46 3.19
C ASP A 6 17.23 20.04 3.79
N ARG A 7 18.25 19.76 4.61
CA ARG A 7 18.24 18.62 5.52
C ARG A 7 17.39 19.03 6.71
N GLY A 8 16.49 18.16 7.17
CA GLY A 8 15.57 18.40 8.29
C GLY A 8 16.26 18.52 9.66
N ASP A 9 17.33 19.30 9.74
CA ASP A 9 18.13 19.54 10.92
C ASP A 9 17.30 20.27 11.98
N LEU A 10 17.41 19.80 13.22
CA LEU A 10 16.68 20.36 14.34
C LEU A 10 17.31 21.71 14.71
N VAL A 11 16.50 22.73 14.96
CA VAL A 11 17.01 24.04 15.37
C VAL A 11 16.69 24.23 16.85
N ARG A 12 17.71 24.11 17.71
CA ARG A 12 17.57 24.34 19.14
C ARG A 12 17.57 25.84 19.42
N LEU A 13 16.45 26.34 19.89
CA LEU A 13 16.17 27.73 20.21
C LEU A 13 16.08 27.89 21.73
N GLY A 14 17.24 27.82 22.38
CA GLY A 14 17.35 27.78 23.84
C GLY A 14 16.78 26.48 24.42
N PRO A 15 15.76 26.54 25.31
CA PRO A 15 15.13 25.34 25.86
C PRO A 15 14.16 24.66 24.88
N VAL A 16 13.76 25.34 23.80
CA VAL A 16 12.78 24.83 22.84
C VAL A 16 13.46 24.34 21.58
N THR A 17 12.98 23.22 21.02
CA THR A 17 13.48 22.69 19.74
C THR A 17 12.45 22.94 18.64
N TYR A 18 12.86 23.61 17.57
CA TYR A 18 12.08 23.71 16.34
C TYR A 18 12.42 22.56 15.40
N VAL A 19 11.39 21.87 14.91
CA VAL A 19 11.49 20.71 14.01
C VAL A 19 11.00 21.10 12.62
N PRO A 20 11.90 21.48 11.67
CA PRO A 20 11.48 22.05 10.39
C PRO A 20 10.63 21.13 9.51
N VAL A 21 10.84 19.81 9.59
CA VAL A 21 10.10 18.82 8.78
C VAL A 21 8.62 18.72 9.15
N SER A 22 8.26 19.06 10.40
CA SER A 22 6.89 18.97 10.91
C SER A 22 6.30 20.31 11.36
N ASP A 23 7.09 21.40 11.27
CA ASP A 23 6.78 22.73 11.80
C ASP A 23 6.30 22.72 13.26
N ARG A 24 6.95 21.90 14.09
CA ARG A 24 6.62 21.79 15.52
C ARG A 24 7.66 22.50 16.37
N LEU A 25 7.20 23.15 17.44
CA LEU A 25 8.04 23.59 18.54
C LEU A 25 7.82 22.63 19.72
N ILE A 26 8.91 22.11 20.26
CA ILE A 26 8.89 21.11 21.33
C ILE A 26 9.59 21.69 22.55
N ASP A 27 8.94 21.65 23.71
CA ASP A 27 9.53 22.07 24.99
C ASP A 27 10.59 21.05 25.50
N PRO A 28 11.36 21.36 26.56
CA PRO A 28 12.32 20.42 27.13
C PRO A 28 11.74 19.07 27.59
N ASN A 29 10.43 18.99 27.79
CA ASN A 29 9.72 17.80 28.26
C ASN A 29 9.07 17.00 27.11
N GLY A 30 9.34 17.37 25.85
CA GLY A 30 8.79 16.69 24.68
C GLY A 30 7.35 17.11 24.31
N ARG A 31 6.81 18.19 24.87
CA ARG A 31 5.44 18.66 24.59
C ARG A 31 5.42 19.72 23.51
N ASP A 32 4.37 19.69 22.68
CA ASP A 32 4.17 20.70 21.64
C ASP A 32 3.81 22.07 22.21
N ILE A 33 4.50 23.10 21.71
CA ILE A 33 4.17 24.50 21.92
C ILE A 33 3.44 25.01 20.69
N SER A 34 2.17 25.39 20.88
CA SER A 34 1.35 25.91 19.79
C SER A 34 1.72 27.35 19.44
N LEU A 35 1.89 27.63 18.15
CA LEU A 35 2.00 28.97 17.58
C LEU A 35 0.85 29.22 16.59
N ARG A 36 0.43 30.48 16.46
CA ARG A 36 -0.48 30.88 15.39
C ARG A 36 0.16 30.61 14.03
N ALA A 37 -0.66 30.24 13.04
CA ALA A 37 -0.19 29.85 11.71
C ALA A 37 0.78 30.87 11.07
N GLN A 38 0.46 32.17 11.14
CA GLN A 38 1.33 33.23 10.60
C GLN A 38 2.64 33.37 11.37
N SER A 39 2.61 33.23 12.71
CA SER A 39 3.82 33.28 13.54
C SER A 39 4.72 32.06 13.29
N LEU A 40 4.13 30.90 13.03
CA LEU A 40 4.87 29.69 12.65
C LEU A 40 5.53 29.83 11.27
N GLN A 41 4.85 30.43 10.29
CA GLN A 41 5.45 30.72 8.98
C GLN A 41 6.61 31.71 9.06
N VAL A 42 6.48 32.77 9.86
CA VAL A 42 7.57 33.70 10.17
C VAL A 42 8.75 32.95 10.79
N LEU A 43 8.51 32.08 11.76
CA LEU A 43 9.55 31.28 12.39
C LEU A 43 10.23 30.32 11.39
N ARG A 44 9.46 29.65 10.53
CA ARG A 44 9.99 28.77 9.49
C ARG A 44 10.97 29.51 8.57
N HIS A 45 10.59 30.69 8.10
CA HIS A 45 11.44 31.50 7.23
C HIS A 45 12.72 31.95 7.93
N LEU A 46 12.61 32.40 9.18
CA LEU A 46 13.76 32.75 10.02
C LEU A 46 14.68 31.55 10.31
N ALA A 47 14.13 30.36 10.49
CA ALA A 47 14.89 29.14 10.74
C ALA A 47 15.64 28.64 9.51
N LYS A 48 15.08 28.81 8.30
CA LYS A 48 15.79 28.53 7.04
C LYS A 48 17.02 29.43 6.85
N GLN A 49 16.94 30.65 7.35
CA GLN A 49 18.03 31.63 7.31
C GLN A 49 18.69 31.79 8.69
N ASN A 50 18.76 30.71 9.47
CA ASN A 50 19.28 30.76 10.83
C ASN A 50 20.68 31.40 10.90
N GLY A 51 20.86 32.36 11.79
CA GLY A 51 22.07 33.17 11.93
C GLY A 51 22.20 34.35 10.95
N ALA A 52 21.42 34.39 9.87
CA ALA A 52 21.42 35.50 8.91
C ALA A 52 20.40 36.59 9.26
N LEU A 53 20.63 37.80 8.73
CA LEU A 53 19.71 38.93 8.87
C LEU A 53 18.61 38.85 7.82
N VAL A 54 17.38 38.66 8.29
CA VAL A 54 16.18 38.65 7.46
C VAL A 54 15.48 40.00 7.56
N SER A 55 15.20 40.65 6.42
CA SER A 55 14.59 41.98 6.39
C SER A 55 13.09 41.92 6.73
N ARG A 56 12.52 43.07 7.13
CA ARG A 56 11.06 43.15 7.37
C ARG A 56 10.28 42.92 6.08
N ASP A 57 10.72 43.53 4.99
CA ASP A 57 10.07 43.42 3.69
C ASP A 57 10.07 41.97 3.19
N ASP A 58 11.17 41.23 3.38
CA ASP A 58 11.27 39.81 3.01
C ASP A 58 10.32 38.93 3.82
N LEU A 59 10.20 39.18 5.13
CA LEU A 59 9.23 38.48 5.98
C LEU A 59 7.78 38.82 5.59
N ILE A 60 7.51 40.08 5.27
CA ILE A 60 6.17 40.53 4.88
C ILE A 60 5.78 39.93 3.53
N SER A 61 6.66 40.00 2.53
CA SER A 61 6.40 39.46 1.19
C SER A 61 6.30 37.94 1.18
N THR A 62 7.06 37.25 2.02
CA THR A 62 7.05 35.78 2.06
C THR A 62 5.80 35.23 2.75
N VAL A 63 5.38 35.84 3.87
CA VAL A 63 4.27 35.32 4.68
C VAL A 63 2.91 35.92 4.27
N TRP A 64 2.89 37.11 3.69
CA TRP A 64 1.67 37.84 3.31
C TRP A 64 1.71 38.36 1.86
N ALA A 65 2.20 37.55 0.92
CA ALA A 65 2.39 37.91 -0.50
C ALA A 65 1.20 38.62 -1.18
N ASP A 66 -0.04 38.34 -0.76
CA ASP A 66 -1.28 38.84 -1.39
C ASP A 66 -2.15 39.71 -0.47
N VAL A 67 -1.64 40.13 0.70
CA VAL A 67 -2.44 40.88 1.70
C VAL A 67 -1.67 42.09 2.21
N ALA A 68 -2.25 43.29 2.06
CA ALA A 68 -1.71 44.49 2.69
C ALA A 68 -1.80 44.37 4.22
N VAL A 69 -0.66 44.11 4.88
CA VAL A 69 -0.56 44.01 6.33
C VAL A 69 0.19 45.20 6.91
N THR A 70 -0.18 45.59 8.12
CA THR A 70 0.53 46.63 8.90
C THR A 70 1.74 46.05 9.63
N ASP A 71 2.75 46.89 9.90
CA ASP A 71 3.95 46.54 10.67
C ASP A 71 3.64 45.93 12.06
N ASP A 72 2.46 46.23 12.60
CA ASP A 72 1.95 45.65 13.85
C ASP A 72 1.73 44.14 13.76
N SER A 73 1.37 43.59 12.59
CA SER A 73 1.16 42.16 12.37
C SER A 73 2.46 41.37 12.48
N LEU A 74 3.53 41.88 11.85
CA LEU A 74 4.87 41.28 11.98
C LEU A 74 5.38 41.43 13.42
N THR A 75 5.18 42.60 14.03
CA THR A 75 5.57 42.84 15.43
C THR A 75 4.89 41.87 16.39
N GLN A 76 3.62 41.57 16.17
CA GLN A 76 2.87 40.61 16.95
C GLN A 76 3.36 39.16 16.72
N CYS A 77 3.64 38.75 15.48
CA CYS A 77 4.24 37.43 15.23
C CYS A 77 5.58 37.24 15.95
N ILE A 78 6.45 38.28 15.94
CA ILE A 78 7.73 38.23 16.66
C ILE A 78 7.52 38.15 18.18
N LYS A 79 6.48 38.80 18.72
CA LYS A 79 6.13 38.70 20.14
C LYS A 79 5.67 37.28 20.52
N ASP A 80 4.80 36.69 19.70
CA ASP A 80 4.32 35.33 19.90
C ASP A 80 5.48 34.31 19.88
N ILE A 81 6.38 34.43 18.90
CA ILE A 81 7.56 33.56 18.81
C ILE A 81 8.43 33.70 20.06
N ARG A 82 8.74 34.92 20.51
CA ARG A 82 9.54 35.11 21.73
C ARG A 82 8.87 34.52 22.97
N GLN A 83 7.55 34.64 23.07
CA GLN A 83 6.80 34.05 24.18
C GLN A 83 6.87 32.52 24.13
N ALA A 84 6.69 31.92 22.94
CA ALA A 84 6.80 30.48 22.75
C ALA A 84 8.20 29.93 23.06
N LEU A 85 9.25 30.70 22.76
CA LEU A 85 10.64 30.33 23.04
C LEU A 85 11.09 30.62 24.48
N GLY A 86 10.27 31.35 25.27
CA GLY A 86 10.70 31.87 26.57
C GLY A 86 11.82 32.94 26.47
N ASP A 87 11.99 33.57 25.30
CA ASP A 87 13.07 34.51 24.97
C ASP A 87 12.80 35.93 25.50
N SER A 88 12.64 36.07 26.81
CA SER A 88 12.38 37.36 27.46
C SER A 88 13.57 38.33 27.36
N ALA A 89 14.81 37.78 27.33
CA ALA A 89 16.05 38.52 27.17
C ALA A 89 16.36 38.92 25.70
N LYS A 90 15.54 38.48 24.73
CA LYS A 90 15.74 38.71 23.28
C LYS A 90 17.12 38.25 22.77
N SER A 91 17.62 37.16 23.34
CA SER A 91 18.92 36.57 22.99
C SER A 91 18.82 35.59 21.83
N ILE A 92 17.66 34.96 21.64
CA ILE A 92 17.43 33.94 20.60
C ILE A 92 16.90 34.59 19.32
N LEU A 93 15.86 35.42 19.42
CA LEU A 93 15.31 36.18 18.30
C LEU A 93 15.62 37.67 18.46
N LYS A 94 16.73 38.11 17.86
CA LYS A 94 17.26 39.47 17.97
C LYS A 94 16.60 40.40 16.96
N THR A 95 16.26 41.62 17.42
CA THR A 95 15.82 42.69 16.52
C THR A 95 17.02 43.57 16.18
N VAL A 96 17.28 43.75 14.89
CA VAL A 96 18.25 44.72 14.39
C VAL A 96 17.48 45.99 13.99
N PRO A 97 17.67 47.12 14.71
CA PRO A 97 16.91 48.34 14.46
C PRO A 97 16.98 48.77 13.00
N LYS A 98 15.82 49.13 12.42
CA LYS A 98 15.64 49.57 11.02
C LYS A 98 16.06 48.57 9.93
N ARG A 99 16.54 47.37 10.27
CA ARG A 99 17.03 46.38 9.30
C ARG A 99 16.23 45.08 9.27
N GLY A 100 15.87 44.52 10.42
CA GLY A 100 15.12 43.26 10.44
C GLY A 100 15.34 42.42 11.69
N TYR A 101 15.38 41.11 11.52
CA TYR A 101 15.49 40.13 12.61
C TYR A 101 16.56 39.08 12.30
N VAL A 102 17.18 38.55 13.35
CA VAL A 102 18.13 37.44 13.28
C VAL A 102 17.68 36.40 14.29
N LEU A 103 17.45 35.18 13.82
CA LEU A 103 17.25 34.01 14.68
C LEU A 103 18.61 33.38 14.96
N GLN A 104 18.88 33.07 16.22
CA GLN A 104 20.09 32.39 16.66
C GLN A 104 19.71 31.08 17.35
N GLY A 105 19.54 30.04 16.54
CA GLY A 105 19.43 28.67 16.99
C GLY A 105 20.72 27.89 16.77
N GLU A 106 20.95 26.89 17.63
CA GLU A 106 21.97 25.88 17.41
C GLU A 106 21.38 24.82 16.48
N VAL A 107 21.92 24.69 15.27
CA VAL A 107 21.48 23.68 14.29
C VAL A 107 22.12 22.36 14.67
N GLN A 108 21.29 21.39 15.06
CA GLN A 108 21.71 20.02 15.32
C GLN A 108 21.32 19.15 14.13
N PRO A 109 22.27 18.39 13.55
CA PRO A 109 21.94 17.33 12.61
C PRO A 109 20.85 16.45 13.21
N SER A 110 19.84 16.06 12.43
CA SER A 110 18.72 15.22 12.91
C SER A 110 19.14 13.83 13.41
N TRP A 111 20.43 13.53 13.48
CA TRP A 111 21.06 12.29 13.93
C TRP A 111 22.03 12.45 15.12
N SER A 112 21.96 13.54 15.90
CA SER A 112 22.87 13.72 17.05
C SER A 112 22.18 14.14 18.36
N VAL A 113 21.91 13.15 19.22
CA VAL A 113 21.82 13.22 20.69
C VAL A 113 22.41 11.87 21.14
N ASP A 114 23.56 11.70 21.82
CA ASP A 114 24.41 12.51 22.71
C ASP A 114 25.90 12.25 22.42
N GLN A 115 26.74 13.29 22.41
CA GLN A 115 28.21 13.20 22.23
C GLN A 115 29.03 13.70 23.45
N ASN A 116 28.46 13.70 24.65
CA ASN A 116 29.24 13.99 25.87
C ASN A 116 29.61 12.70 26.62
N ALA A 117 30.42 11.86 25.97
CA ALA A 117 31.30 10.93 26.65
C ALA A 117 32.57 10.71 25.81
N THR A 118 33.55 11.58 26.07
CA THR A 118 34.99 11.31 26.04
C THR A 118 35.59 10.82 24.73
N GLY A 119 36.34 11.72 24.09
CA GLY A 119 37.12 11.42 22.90
C GLY A 119 38.25 10.43 23.15
N PHE A 120 38.63 9.72 22.10
CA PHE A 120 39.99 9.26 21.86
C PHE A 120 40.24 9.23 20.35
N ALA A 121 41.41 9.74 20.00
CA ALA A 121 42.01 9.71 18.69
C ALA A 121 42.19 8.26 18.18
N GLU A 122 42.34 8.18 16.86
CA GLU A 122 42.76 7.04 16.05
C GLU A 122 43.65 6.05 16.81
N ALA A 123 43.07 4.93 17.22
CA ALA A 123 43.81 3.72 17.55
C ALA A 123 43.02 2.53 17.02
N GLN A 124 43.69 1.81 16.12
CA GLN A 124 43.26 0.56 15.50
C GLN A 124 42.57 -0.36 16.51
N MET A 125 41.30 -0.70 16.28
CA MET A 125 40.61 -1.73 17.06
C MET A 125 40.30 -2.97 16.23
N PRO A 126 40.51 -4.16 16.82
CA PRO A 126 40.21 -5.44 16.20
C PRO A 126 38.71 -5.68 16.15
N LEU A 127 38.27 -6.37 15.10
CA LEU A 127 36.90 -6.85 14.92
C LEU A 127 36.48 -7.71 16.13
N SER A 128 35.83 -7.10 17.10
CA SER A 128 35.06 -7.81 18.12
C SER A 128 33.68 -7.17 18.22
N ASN A 129 32.74 -7.90 17.64
CA ASN A 129 31.31 -7.70 17.59
C ASN A 129 30.75 -7.23 18.95
N ARG A 130 30.30 -5.97 19.03
CA ARG A 130 29.30 -5.55 20.03
C ARG A 130 28.20 -4.79 19.33
N ALA A 131 27.21 -5.56 18.87
CA ALA A 131 25.89 -5.04 18.56
C ALA A 131 25.38 -4.25 19.78
N ILE A 132 25.01 -2.99 19.58
CA ILE A 132 24.15 -2.27 20.51
C ILE A 132 22.74 -2.81 20.27
N ALA A 133 22.43 -3.97 20.86
CA ALA A 133 21.06 -4.36 21.08
C ALA A 133 20.52 -3.55 22.27
N PRO A 134 19.28 -3.05 22.26
CA PRO A 134 18.64 -2.65 23.50
C PRO A 134 18.75 -3.84 24.48
N GLN A 135 19.09 -3.60 25.74
CA GLN A 135 18.96 -4.61 26.80
C GLN A 135 17.47 -4.81 27.11
N LEU A 136 16.69 -5.21 26.11
CA LEU A 136 15.44 -5.93 26.31
C LEU A 136 15.84 -7.35 26.70
N ASP A 137 15.17 -7.95 27.69
CA ASP A 137 15.31 -9.39 27.88
C ASP A 137 14.96 -10.05 26.54
N PRO A 138 15.77 -10.97 25.99
CA PRO A 138 15.42 -11.68 24.76
C PRO A 138 13.99 -12.22 24.77
N ARG A 139 13.46 -12.57 25.95
CA ARG A 139 12.07 -12.97 26.16
C ARG A 139 11.07 -11.85 25.86
N ASP A 140 11.36 -10.59 26.16
CA ASP A 140 10.47 -9.46 25.88
C ASP A 140 10.29 -9.19 24.37
N MET A 141 11.13 -9.79 23.53
CA MET A 141 11.07 -9.71 22.06
C MET A 141 10.42 -10.93 21.40
N LEU A 142 10.08 -11.97 22.17
CA LEU A 142 9.43 -13.16 21.64
C LEU A 142 7.91 -12.96 21.53
N PRO A 143 7.27 -13.50 20.47
CA PRO A 143 5.83 -13.47 20.33
C PRO A 143 5.16 -14.19 21.50
N THR A 144 4.16 -13.55 22.12
CA THR A 144 3.46 -14.05 23.29
C THR A 144 2.16 -14.73 22.91
N LEU A 145 2.06 -16.01 23.24
CA LEU A 145 0.96 -16.88 22.90
C LEU A 145 0.07 -17.17 24.12
N VAL A 146 -1.24 -17.15 23.92
CA VAL A 146 -2.20 -17.75 24.85
C VAL A 146 -2.91 -18.96 24.22
N VAL A 147 -2.96 -20.06 24.96
CA VAL A 147 -3.81 -21.21 24.65
C VAL A 147 -4.98 -21.22 25.62
N VAL A 148 -6.19 -21.01 25.11
CA VAL A 148 -7.39 -20.99 25.96
C VAL A 148 -7.95 -22.39 26.14
N PRO A 149 -8.62 -22.70 27.27
CA PRO A 149 -9.33 -23.96 27.42
C PRO A 149 -10.36 -24.13 26.30
N PHE A 150 -10.33 -25.27 25.60
CA PHE A 150 -11.24 -25.50 24.49
C PHE A 150 -12.66 -25.77 24.99
N ILE A 151 -13.63 -25.21 24.29
CA ILE A 151 -15.05 -25.38 24.63
C ILE A 151 -15.45 -26.82 24.30
N SER A 152 -16.01 -27.53 25.27
CA SER A 152 -16.40 -28.91 25.06
C SER A 152 -17.89 -29.08 24.82
N LYS A 153 -18.24 -29.85 23.78
CA LYS A 153 -19.63 -30.20 23.47
C LYS A 153 -19.92 -31.61 23.98
N GLY A 154 -20.32 -31.73 25.24
CA GLY A 154 -20.88 -32.98 25.79
C GLY A 154 -20.51 -33.28 27.25
N GLY A 155 -21.32 -32.83 28.22
CA GLY A 155 -21.20 -33.24 29.64
C GLY A 155 -19.94 -32.77 30.37
N GLN A 156 -19.86 -33.04 31.69
CA GLN A 156 -18.77 -32.57 32.55
C GLN A 156 -17.41 -33.20 32.22
N ASP A 157 -17.36 -34.44 31.74
CA ASP A 157 -16.11 -35.11 31.36
C ASP A 157 -15.43 -34.43 30.16
N ALA A 158 -16.21 -33.81 29.27
CA ALA A 158 -15.66 -33.12 28.12
C ALA A 158 -14.92 -31.83 28.48
N ASP A 159 -15.37 -31.07 29.48
CA ASP A 159 -14.66 -29.85 29.94
C ASP A 159 -13.26 -30.16 30.50
N VAL A 160 -13.09 -31.35 31.10
CA VAL A 160 -11.79 -31.85 31.55
C VAL A 160 -10.87 -32.12 30.36
N PHE A 161 -11.38 -32.75 29.28
CA PHE A 161 -10.60 -33.02 28.08
C PHE A 161 -10.14 -31.74 27.37
N GLY A 162 -11.04 -30.76 27.21
CA GLY A 162 -10.71 -29.49 26.56
C GLY A 162 -9.62 -28.72 27.32
N THR A 163 -9.70 -28.72 28.66
CA THR A 163 -8.70 -28.08 29.53
C THR A 163 -7.36 -28.81 29.51
N PHE A 164 -7.38 -30.14 29.57
CA PHE A 164 -6.19 -30.98 29.54
C PHE A 164 -5.46 -30.85 28.20
N PHE A 165 -6.17 -30.97 27.09
CA PHE A 165 -5.58 -30.90 25.75
C PHE A 165 -4.94 -29.53 25.48
N ALA A 166 -5.61 -28.45 25.89
CA ALA A 166 -5.04 -27.11 25.87
C ALA A 166 -3.77 -27.00 26.73
N SER A 167 -3.73 -27.68 27.89
CA SER A 167 -2.54 -27.70 28.76
C SER A 167 -1.36 -28.44 28.14
N GLU A 168 -1.60 -29.55 27.45
CA GLU A 168 -0.53 -30.31 26.77
C GLU A 168 0.05 -29.52 25.60
N ILE A 169 -0.78 -28.84 24.82
CA ILE A 169 -0.32 -27.94 23.74
C ILE A 169 0.49 -26.78 24.33
N ALA A 170 -0.02 -26.12 25.38
CA ALA A 170 0.69 -25.02 26.03
C ALA A 170 2.04 -25.47 26.60
N LYS A 171 2.09 -26.66 27.21
CA LYS A 171 3.32 -27.25 27.74
C LYS A 171 4.32 -27.55 26.63
N ALA A 172 3.88 -28.15 25.52
CA ALA A 172 4.75 -28.43 24.38
C ALA A 172 5.30 -27.14 23.74
N LEU A 173 4.48 -26.10 23.62
CA LEU A 173 4.90 -24.78 23.12
C LEU A 173 5.85 -24.08 24.08
N SER A 174 5.69 -24.28 25.39
CA SER A 174 6.54 -23.64 26.41
C SER A 174 7.97 -24.20 26.48
N VAL A 175 8.25 -25.31 25.77
CA VAL A 175 9.60 -25.88 25.62
C VAL A 175 10.35 -25.21 24.46
N LEU A 176 9.67 -24.49 23.58
CA LEU A 176 10.28 -23.80 22.45
C LEU A 176 10.99 -22.53 22.91
N ASP A 177 12.15 -22.24 22.32
CA ASP A 177 12.97 -21.07 22.66
C ASP A 177 12.55 -19.79 21.90
N ASP A 178 11.59 -19.89 20.98
CA ASP A 178 11.20 -18.84 20.02
C ASP A 178 9.82 -18.21 20.27
N VAL A 179 9.13 -18.60 21.36
CA VAL A 179 7.82 -18.06 21.75
C VAL A 179 7.70 -17.91 23.27
N ASN A 180 6.94 -16.93 23.75
CA ASN A 180 6.48 -16.91 25.13
C ASN A 180 5.10 -17.57 25.22
N VAL A 181 4.87 -18.43 26.21
CA VAL A 181 3.55 -19.03 26.45
C VAL A 181 2.99 -18.55 27.78
N ILE A 182 1.80 -17.95 27.75
CA ILE A 182 1.08 -17.52 28.95
C ILE A 182 0.62 -18.75 29.72
N SER A 183 0.93 -18.78 31.01
CA SER A 183 0.52 -19.86 31.91
C SER A 183 -0.99 -20.07 31.88
N GLN A 184 -1.40 -21.33 31.83
CA GLN A 184 -2.81 -21.72 31.82
C GLN A 184 -3.55 -21.30 33.10
N LEU A 185 -2.85 -21.06 34.22
CA LEU A 185 -3.46 -20.55 35.45
C LEU A 185 -4.02 -19.14 35.28
N SER A 186 -3.42 -18.35 34.38
CA SER A 186 -3.86 -16.97 34.07
C SER A 186 -5.09 -16.94 33.17
N THR A 187 -5.40 -18.03 32.45
CA THR A 187 -6.59 -18.13 31.60
C THR A 187 -7.79 -18.75 32.31
N ARG A 188 -7.57 -19.53 33.39
CA ARG A 188 -8.66 -20.16 34.19
C ARG A 188 -9.58 -19.18 34.91
N THR A 189 -9.13 -17.96 35.17
CA THR A 189 -9.93 -16.91 35.83
C THR A 189 -10.83 -16.16 34.85
N LEU A 190 -10.70 -16.40 33.54
CA LEU A 190 -11.51 -15.80 32.49
C LEU A 190 -12.74 -16.67 32.22
N GLY A 191 -13.93 -16.07 32.25
CA GLY A 191 -15.16 -16.78 31.86
C GLY A 191 -15.21 -17.03 30.34
N GLN A 192 -16.11 -17.89 29.85
CA GLN A 192 -16.25 -18.12 28.40
C GLN A 192 -16.56 -16.83 27.61
N ASN A 193 -17.17 -15.83 28.23
CA ASN A 193 -17.44 -14.52 27.63
C ASN A 193 -16.20 -13.59 27.59
N ASP A 194 -15.11 -13.94 28.29
CA ASP A 194 -13.88 -13.14 28.40
C ASP A 194 -12.77 -13.62 27.43
N LEU A 195 -13.06 -14.55 26.52
CA LEU A 195 -12.11 -15.12 25.56
C LEU A 195 -11.96 -14.32 24.25
N GLY A 196 -12.54 -13.12 24.19
CA GLY A 196 -12.41 -12.22 23.04
C GLY A 196 -11.01 -11.62 22.93
N HIS A 197 -10.58 -11.32 21.69
CA HIS A 197 -9.23 -10.81 21.41
C HIS A 197 -8.87 -9.54 22.20
N GLU A 198 -9.83 -8.62 22.41
CA GLU A 198 -9.59 -7.38 23.19
C GLU A 198 -9.22 -7.68 24.65
N VAL A 199 -9.84 -8.68 25.27
CA VAL A 199 -9.58 -9.06 26.66
C VAL A 199 -8.25 -9.80 26.77
N LEU A 200 -7.98 -10.73 25.86
CA LEU A 200 -6.72 -11.49 25.82
C LEU A 200 -5.51 -10.56 25.59
N GLY A 201 -5.62 -9.61 24.67
CA GLY A 201 -4.58 -8.62 24.42
C GLY A 201 -4.35 -7.69 25.62
N ARG A 202 -5.41 -7.10 26.19
CA ARG A 202 -5.24 -6.13 27.29
C ARG A 202 -4.87 -6.76 28.63
N LYS A 203 -5.46 -7.90 29.00
CA LYS A 203 -5.24 -8.51 30.32
C LYS A 203 -4.01 -9.41 30.37
N LEU A 204 -3.70 -10.09 29.27
CA LEU A 204 -2.63 -11.08 29.24
C LEU A 204 -1.42 -10.65 28.40
N ASN A 205 -1.50 -9.50 27.70
CA ASN A 205 -0.47 -9.04 26.78
C ASN A 205 -0.08 -10.11 25.75
N ALA A 206 -1.08 -10.84 25.26
CA ALA A 206 -0.91 -11.87 24.25
C ALA A 206 -0.90 -11.24 22.85
N ASP A 207 0.04 -11.68 22.01
CA ASP A 207 0.11 -11.35 20.58
C ASP A 207 -0.74 -12.32 19.75
N PHE A 208 -0.85 -13.57 20.19
CA PHE A 208 -1.58 -14.63 19.49
C PHE A 208 -2.46 -15.45 20.42
N ALA A 209 -3.58 -15.95 19.90
CA ALA A 209 -4.49 -16.85 20.62
C ALA A 209 -4.75 -18.13 19.83
N LEU A 210 -4.61 -19.27 20.50
CA LEU A 210 -5.15 -20.55 20.07
C LEU A 210 -6.48 -20.80 20.78
N THR A 211 -7.55 -20.84 20.01
CA THR A 211 -8.93 -21.08 20.48
C THR A 211 -9.51 -22.29 19.75
N GLY A 212 -10.67 -22.77 20.20
CA GLY A 212 -11.30 -23.91 19.57
C GLY A 212 -12.33 -24.62 20.44
N PHE A 213 -12.87 -25.71 19.87
CA PHE A 213 -13.79 -26.59 20.56
C PHE A 213 -13.42 -28.06 20.37
N VAL A 214 -13.76 -28.86 21.36
CA VAL A 214 -13.47 -30.29 21.42
C VAL A 214 -14.75 -31.10 21.54
N VAL A 215 -14.81 -32.21 20.81
CA VAL A 215 -15.85 -33.22 20.94
C VAL A 215 -15.19 -34.54 21.29
N ALA A 216 -15.57 -35.12 22.43
CA ALA A 216 -15.04 -36.38 22.92
C ALA A 216 -16.05 -37.52 22.74
N HIS A 217 -15.60 -38.66 22.24
CA HIS A 217 -16.34 -39.91 22.11
C HIS A 217 -15.49 -41.06 22.64
N GLY A 218 -15.62 -41.38 23.93
CA GLY A 218 -14.76 -42.36 24.59
C GLY A 218 -13.32 -41.86 24.65
N THR A 219 -12.38 -42.59 24.06
CA THR A 219 -10.97 -42.20 23.94
C THR A 219 -10.67 -41.40 22.68
N GLN A 220 -11.62 -41.24 21.76
CA GLN A 220 -11.44 -40.47 20.53
C GLN A 220 -11.86 -39.01 20.76
N ILE A 221 -10.99 -38.10 20.35
CA ILE A 221 -11.17 -36.66 20.49
C ILE A 221 -11.09 -36.01 19.11
N VAL A 222 -12.07 -35.17 18.80
CA VAL A 222 -12.06 -34.32 17.62
C VAL A 222 -11.96 -32.87 18.07
N ALA A 223 -10.81 -32.24 17.80
CA ALA A 223 -10.55 -30.84 18.11
C ALA A 223 -10.67 -30.00 16.83
N SER A 224 -11.44 -28.91 16.89
CA SER A 224 -11.44 -27.87 15.87
C SER A 224 -10.72 -26.66 16.45
N LEU A 225 -9.61 -26.29 15.82
CA LEU A 225 -8.66 -25.31 16.34
C LEU A 225 -8.62 -24.09 15.43
N GLU A 226 -8.47 -22.92 16.03
CA GLU A 226 -8.33 -21.64 15.36
C GLU A 226 -7.19 -20.86 16.02
N PHE A 227 -6.19 -20.51 15.21
CA PHE A 227 -5.02 -19.74 15.64
C PHE A 227 -5.06 -18.35 15.00
N SER A 228 -4.94 -17.31 15.81
CA SER A 228 -5.19 -15.93 15.41
C SER A 228 -4.20 -14.93 15.99
N GLU A 229 -3.96 -13.84 15.26
CA GLU A 229 -3.25 -12.64 15.74
C GLU A 229 -4.24 -11.73 16.48
N ILE A 230 -3.92 -11.34 17.70
CA ILE A 230 -4.82 -10.58 18.58
C ILE A 230 -4.97 -9.12 18.14
N GLU A 231 -3.88 -8.48 17.70
CA GLU A 231 -3.87 -7.05 17.33
C GLU A 231 -4.84 -6.75 16.17
N SER A 232 -4.79 -7.55 15.11
CA SER A 232 -5.63 -7.38 13.92
C SER A 232 -6.92 -8.20 13.97
N GLY A 233 -6.96 -9.23 14.82
CA GLY A 233 -8.01 -10.25 14.83
C GLY A 233 -7.96 -11.22 13.64
N PHE A 234 -6.87 -11.23 12.87
CA PHE A 234 -6.74 -12.08 11.69
C PHE A 234 -6.51 -13.55 12.08
N MET A 235 -7.30 -14.46 11.50
CA MET A 235 -7.15 -15.91 11.66
C MET A 235 -5.99 -16.40 10.77
N LEU A 236 -4.92 -16.87 11.40
CA LEU A 236 -3.69 -17.32 10.75
C LEU A 236 -3.80 -18.75 10.22
N TRP A 237 -4.51 -19.60 10.97
CA TRP A 237 -4.67 -21.02 10.67
C TRP A 237 -5.92 -21.55 11.36
N SER A 238 -6.59 -22.50 10.72
CA SER A 238 -7.64 -23.30 11.35
C SER A 238 -7.57 -24.71 10.78
N ASP A 239 -7.77 -25.70 11.65
CA ASP A 239 -7.78 -27.10 11.25
C ASP A 239 -8.64 -27.96 12.19
N ARG A 240 -9.01 -29.14 11.70
CA ARG A 240 -9.74 -30.15 12.46
C ARG A 240 -8.85 -31.37 12.65
N VAL A 241 -8.43 -31.59 13.89
CA VAL A 241 -7.55 -32.71 14.28
C VAL A 241 -8.37 -33.81 14.94
N GLN A 242 -8.16 -35.04 14.48
CA GLN A 242 -8.65 -36.24 15.17
C GLN A 242 -7.49 -36.86 15.92
N THR A 243 -7.67 -37.11 17.22
CA THR A 243 -6.65 -37.69 18.09
C THR A 243 -7.26 -38.68 19.08
N THR A 244 -6.41 -39.52 19.64
CA THR A 244 -6.77 -40.47 20.69
C THR A 244 -6.18 -39.99 22.00
N PHE A 245 -6.98 -40.05 23.07
CA PHE A 245 -6.55 -39.73 24.42
C PHE A 245 -6.64 -40.98 25.31
N ASP A 246 -5.51 -41.36 25.89
CA ASP A 246 -5.44 -42.37 26.95
C ASP A 246 -5.09 -41.68 28.28
N PRO A 247 -6.06 -41.58 29.23
CA PRO A 247 -5.83 -40.99 30.55
C PRO A 247 -4.73 -41.69 31.36
N LEU A 248 -4.43 -42.96 31.05
CA LEU A 248 -3.44 -43.78 31.76
C LEU A 248 -2.03 -43.65 31.18
N ALA A 249 -1.90 -43.35 29.88
CA ALA A 249 -0.61 -43.26 29.19
C ALA A 249 -0.02 -41.84 29.18
N ALA A 250 -0.83 -40.81 29.49
CA ALA A 250 -0.44 -39.39 29.44
C ALA A 250 0.23 -38.98 28.11
N GLN A 251 -0.12 -39.65 27.01
CA GLN A 251 0.33 -39.33 25.67
C GLN A 251 -0.86 -38.89 24.85
N THR A 252 -0.71 -37.74 24.18
CA THR A 252 -1.71 -37.27 23.23
C THR A 252 -1.06 -37.17 21.85
N GLU A 253 -1.49 -38.02 20.93
CA GLU A 253 -1.02 -37.96 19.55
C GLU A 253 -1.45 -36.64 18.90
N GLY A 254 -0.61 -36.09 17.99
CA GLY A 254 -0.97 -34.90 17.21
C GLY A 254 -0.66 -33.54 17.86
N VAL A 255 -0.25 -33.49 19.13
CA VAL A 255 0.21 -32.23 19.77
C VAL A 255 1.42 -31.65 19.02
N GLU A 256 2.42 -32.47 18.68
CA GLU A 256 3.61 -32.03 17.93
C GLU A 256 3.25 -31.44 16.56
N MET A 257 2.27 -32.01 15.87
CA MET A 257 1.80 -31.52 14.58
C MET A 257 1.10 -30.18 14.70
N ILE A 258 0.29 -29.97 15.75
CA ILE A 258 -0.34 -28.67 16.05
C ILE A 258 0.74 -27.62 16.35
N VAL A 259 1.73 -27.97 17.17
CA VAL A 259 2.87 -27.10 17.50
C VAL A 259 3.61 -26.65 16.24
N ALA A 260 3.92 -27.58 15.33
CA ALA A 260 4.58 -27.28 14.08
C ALA A 260 3.76 -26.33 13.18
N HIS A 261 2.43 -26.50 13.13
CA HIS A 261 1.54 -25.59 12.40
C HIS A 261 1.54 -24.18 13.02
N ILE A 262 1.52 -24.08 14.34
CA ILE A 262 1.58 -22.79 15.06
C ILE A 262 2.90 -22.07 14.79
N GLN A 263 4.05 -22.75 14.93
CA GLN A 263 5.36 -22.16 14.64
C GLN A 263 5.46 -21.66 13.19
N ARG A 264 4.98 -22.45 12.23
CA ARG A 264 4.94 -22.03 10.82
C ARG A 264 4.03 -20.82 10.61
N ALA A 265 2.87 -20.78 11.26
CA ALA A 265 1.92 -19.68 11.16
C ALA A 265 2.50 -18.38 11.76
N ILE A 266 3.19 -18.46 12.91
CA ILE A 266 3.90 -17.33 13.52
C ILE A 266 5.02 -16.85 12.59
N MET A 267 5.88 -17.74 12.10
CA MET A 267 6.97 -17.39 11.19
C MET A 267 6.45 -16.66 9.94
N LEU A 268 5.41 -17.20 9.29
CA LEU A 268 4.79 -16.55 8.13
C LEU A 268 4.13 -15.22 8.51
N ASN A 269 3.56 -15.10 9.70
CA ASN A 269 2.99 -13.84 10.19
C ASN A 269 4.07 -12.78 10.44
N GLU A 270 5.21 -13.15 11.03
CA GLU A 270 6.31 -12.22 11.27
C GLU A 270 6.97 -11.78 9.97
N VAL A 271 7.14 -12.69 9.00
CA VAL A 271 7.54 -12.32 7.63
C VAL A 271 6.56 -11.33 7.01
N ARG A 272 5.24 -11.57 7.17
CA ARG A 272 4.22 -10.60 6.74
C ARG A 272 4.27 -9.29 7.51
N ARG A 273 4.53 -9.27 8.83
CA ARG A 273 4.62 -8.04 9.63
C ARG A 273 5.81 -7.20 9.20
N VAL A 274 6.96 -7.81 8.92
CA VAL A 274 8.13 -7.13 8.38
C VAL A 274 7.83 -6.56 6.98
N GLY A 275 7.08 -7.28 6.14
CA GLY A 275 6.70 -6.82 4.78
C GLY A 275 5.49 -5.87 4.68
N ALA A 276 4.56 -5.91 5.63
CA ALA A 276 3.32 -5.11 5.66
C ALA A 276 3.50 -3.75 6.37
N GLN A 277 4.71 -3.46 6.82
CA GLN A 277 5.08 -2.21 7.44
C GLN A 277 5.08 -1.09 6.38
N HIS A 278 4.01 -0.28 6.29
CA HIS A 278 4.05 1.21 6.37
C HIS A 278 2.85 1.97 5.79
N LEU A 279 1.82 1.35 5.21
CA LEU A 279 0.60 2.10 4.83
C LEU A 279 -0.46 2.16 5.96
N ARG A 280 -0.05 1.99 7.23
CA ARG A 280 -0.92 2.16 8.40
C ARG A 280 -1.20 3.63 8.74
N ASP A 281 -0.48 4.58 8.12
CA ASP A 281 -0.86 6.00 8.17
C ASP A 281 -2.04 6.26 7.23
N LEU A 282 -3.21 6.56 7.82
CA LEU A 282 -4.43 6.92 7.10
C LEU A 282 -4.19 8.06 6.10
N LYS A 283 -3.24 8.95 6.37
CA LYS A 283 -2.85 10.02 5.47
C LYS A 283 -2.14 9.48 4.22
N LEU A 284 -1.15 8.60 4.37
CA LEU A 284 -0.46 7.97 3.23
C LEU A 284 -1.43 7.09 2.42
N PHE A 285 -2.32 6.36 3.10
CA PHE A 285 -3.38 5.59 2.45
C PHE A 285 -4.30 6.50 1.62
N SER A 286 -4.71 7.65 2.17
CA SER A 286 -5.54 8.62 1.48
C SER A 286 -4.82 9.27 0.29
N ILE A 287 -3.52 9.59 0.44
CA ILE A 287 -2.70 10.14 -0.64
C ILE A 287 -2.56 9.11 -1.78
N LEU A 288 -2.27 7.85 -1.44
CA LEU A 288 -2.18 6.77 -2.42
C LEU A 288 -3.48 6.63 -3.22
N HIS A 289 -4.63 6.52 -2.55
CA HIS A 289 -5.91 6.37 -3.23
C HIS A 289 -6.31 7.64 -3.99
N GLY A 290 -5.94 8.82 -3.49
CA GLY A 290 -6.07 10.08 -4.22
C GLY A 290 -5.27 10.07 -5.53
N ALA A 291 -4.01 9.59 -5.49
CA ALA A 291 -3.17 9.45 -6.67
C ALA A 291 -3.78 8.47 -7.69
N VAL A 292 -4.27 7.31 -7.23
CA VAL A 292 -4.97 6.33 -8.07
C VAL A 292 -6.22 6.93 -8.71
N GLY A 293 -7.00 7.73 -7.97
CA GLY A 293 -8.15 8.43 -8.53
C GLY A 293 -7.75 9.41 -9.63
N LEU A 294 -6.70 10.21 -9.42
CA LEU A 294 -6.20 11.18 -10.39
C LEU A 294 -5.65 10.53 -11.66
N MET A 295 -4.94 9.40 -11.54
CA MET A 295 -4.33 8.71 -12.69
C MET A 295 -5.37 8.20 -13.71
N HIS A 296 -6.60 7.92 -13.28
CA HIS A 296 -7.66 7.40 -14.15
C HIS A 296 -8.58 8.49 -14.73
N ARG A 297 -8.36 9.77 -14.38
CA ARG A 297 -9.08 10.91 -14.99
C ARG A 297 -8.57 11.29 -16.37
N PHE A 298 -7.34 10.88 -16.71
CA PHE A 298 -6.67 11.18 -17.98
C PHE A 298 -6.62 12.69 -18.35
N VAL A 299 -6.61 13.57 -17.34
CA VAL A 299 -6.27 14.99 -17.50
C VAL A 299 -4.77 15.13 -17.28
N PRO A 300 -3.96 15.69 -18.22
CA PRO A 300 -2.50 15.69 -18.12
C PRO A 300 -1.97 16.24 -16.78
N ARG A 301 -2.56 17.32 -16.27
CA ARG A 301 -2.21 17.90 -14.97
C ARG A 301 -2.47 16.94 -13.80
N ASP A 302 -3.67 16.37 -13.73
CA ASP A 302 -4.06 15.42 -12.68
C ASP A 302 -3.20 14.15 -12.76
N PHE A 303 -2.94 13.68 -13.98
CA PHE A 303 -2.12 12.51 -14.24
C PHE A 303 -0.67 12.71 -13.78
N GLN A 304 -0.06 13.87 -14.03
CA GLN A 304 1.28 14.18 -13.51
C GLN A 304 1.28 14.37 -11.99
N MET A 305 0.22 14.96 -11.41
CA MET A 305 0.06 15.05 -9.96
C MET A 305 0.01 13.66 -9.32
N ALA A 306 -0.65 12.67 -9.94
CA ALA A 306 -0.64 11.31 -9.46
C ALA A 306 0.78 10.75 -9.31
N ARG A 307 1.70 11.04 -10.24
CA ARG A 307 3.11 10.63 -10.13
C ARG A 307 3.79 11.23 -8.91
N VAL A 308 3.62 12.54 -8.69
CA VAL A 308 4.21 13.25 -7.55
C VAL A 308 3.71 12.69 -6.22
N LEU A 309 2.40 12.40 -6.14
CA LEU A 309 1.82 11.80 -4.93
C LEU A 309 2.32 10.36 -4.70
N LEU A 310 2.45 9.56 -5.77
CA LEU A 310 3.02 8.21 -5.67
C LEU A 310 4.48 8.24 -5.23
N GLU A 311 5.28 9.17 -5.74
CA GLU A 311 6.67 9.40 -5.32
C GLU A 311 6.76 9.76 -3.85
N HIS A 312 5.91 10.68 -3.39
CA HIS A 312 5.83 11.00 -1.97
C HIS A 312 5.48 9.77 -1.11
N VAL A 313 4.51 8.94 -1.53
CA VAL A 313 4.17 7.72 -0.77
C VAL A 313 5.34 6.72 -0.76
N ILE A 314 6.08 6.58 -1.87
CA ILE A 314 7.28 5.72 -1.92
C ILE A 314 8.38 6.24 -0.98
N GLU A 315 8.63 7.55 -0.96
CA GLU A 315 9.62 8.16 -0.05
C GLU A 315 9.28 7.93 1.43
N GLN A 316 7.98 7.95 1.77
CA GLN A 316 7.52 7.74 3.15
C GLN A 316 7.34 6.26 3.51
N ALA A 317 7.22 5.36 2.52
CA ALA A 317 7.05 3.93 2.70
C ALA A 317 7.93 3.12 1.73
N PRO A 318 9.27 3.19 1.86
CA PRO A 318 10.20 2.65 0.87
C PRO A 318 10.17 1.12 0.73
N ASN A 319 9.72 0.41 1.77
CA ASN A 319 9.62 -1.06 1.79
C ASN A 319 8.21 -1.58 1.50
N HIS A 320 7.33 -0.76 0.92
CA HIS A 320 5.95 -1.16 0.63
C HIS A 320 5.77 -1.48 -0.88
N PRO A 321 5.25 -2.67 -1.26
CA PRO A 321 5.13 -3.06 -2.66
C PRO A 321 4.03 -2.29 -3.43
N THR A 322 2.93 -1.93 -2.76
CA THR A 322 1.76 -1.30 -3.41
C THR A 322 2.05 0.05 -4.11
N PRO A 323 2.73 1.04 -3.51
CA PRO A 323 3.07 2.29 -4.19
C PRO A 323 3.97 2.10 -5.43
N LEU A 324 4.93 1.17 -5.35
CA LEU A 324 5.80 0.81 -6.48
C LEU A 324 4.97 0.23 -7.64
N ALA A 325 4.06 -0.70 -7.34
CA ALA A 325 3.15 -1.29 -8.33
C ALA A 325 2.21 -0.26 -8.97
N TRP A 326 1.69 0.70 -8.21
CA TRP A 326 0.87 1.79 -8.76
C TRP A 326 1.70 2.75 -9.62
N LYS A 327 2.96 3.06 -9.24
CA LYS A 327 3.86 3.86 -10.08
C LYS A 327 4.22 3.13 -11.37
N ALA A 328 4.43 1.82 -11.34
CA ALA A 328 4.60 1.03 -12.55
C ALA A 328 3.37 1.13 -13.47
N ARG A 329 2.16 1.00 -12.91
CA ARG A 329 0.91 1.19 -13.68
C ARG A 329 0.78 2.60 -14.25
N TRP A 330 1.23 3.62 -13.52
CA TRP A 330 1.30 4.98 -14.03
C TRP A 330 2.16 5.05 -15.30
N HIS A 331 3.35 4.45 -15.30
CA HIS A 331 4.22 4.39 -16.49
C HIS A 331 3.54 3.66 -17.66
N VAL A 332 2.85 2.54 -17.40
CA VAL A 332 2.07 1.84 -18.42
C VAL A 332 1.00 2.74 -19.02
N LEU A 333 0.18 3.40 -18.20
CA LEU A 333 -0.87 4.30 -18.69
C LEU A 333 -0.28 5.49 -19.46
N ASN A 334 0.84 6.05 -19.00
CA ASN A 334 1.51 7.18 -19.64
C ASN A 334 1.96 6.83 -21.07
N SER A 335 2.57 5.64 -21.24
CA SER A 335 2.99 5.14 -22.56
C SER A 335 1.81 4.73 -23.44
N VAL A 336 0.78 4.08 -22.89
CA VAL A 336 -0.43 3.71 -23.65
C VAL A 336 -1.18 4.94 -24.18
N GLN A 337 -1.15 6.05 -23.45
CA GLN A 337 -1.70 7.34 -23.90
C GLN A 337 -0.82 8.06 -24.93
N GLY A 338 0.39 7.54 -25.22
CA GLY A 338 1.33 8.17 -26.14
C GLY A 338 2.02 9.41 -25.59
N TRP A 339 1.98 9.64 -24.27
CA TRP A 339 2.63 10.79 -23.63
C TRP A 339 4.12 10.57 -23.34
N THR A 340 4.61 9.33 -23.49
CA THR A 340 6.03 8.98 -23.37
C THR A 340 6.32 7.77 -24.26
N ASP A 341 7.58 7.65 -24.70
CA ASP A 341 8.05 6.51 -25.47
C ASP A 341 7.79 5.17 -24.75
N ALA A 342 7.34 4.16 -25.50
CA ALA A 342 6.95 2.88 -24.95
C ALA A 342 8.13 2.10 -24.36
N ARG A 343 9.34 2.26 -24.91
CA ARG A 343 10.53 1.56 -24.43
C ARG A 343 10.96 2.09 -23.07
N THR A 344 11.08 3.42 -22.93
CA THR A 344 11.41 4.05 -21.64
C THR A 344 10.36 3.73 -20.58
N GLY A 345 9.07 3.75 -20.95
CA GLY A 345 8.00 3.31 -20.05
C GLY A 345 8.13 1.84 -19.64
N SER A 346 8.55 0.97 -20.56
CA SER A 346 8.71 -0.48 -20.30
C SER A 346 9.78 -0.76 -19.27
N GLU A 347 10.96 -0.15 -19.44
CA GLU A 347 12.12 -0.38 -18.58
C GLU A 347 11.77 0.02 -17.14
N THR A 348 11.26 1.25 -16.93
CA THR A 348 10.90 1.72 -15.59
C THR A 348 9.73 0.96 -14.97
N ALA A 349 8.70 0.60 -15.74
CA ALA A 349 7.56 -0.14 -15.19
C ALA A 349 7.98 -1.54 -14.68
N LEU A 350 8.83 -2.24 -15.44
CA LEU A 350 9.32 -3.58 -15.07
C LEU A 350 10.29 -3.52 -13.88
N GLU A 351 11.16 -2.50 -13.82
CA GLU A 351 12.04 -2.28 -12.65
C GLU A 351 11.22 -2.06 -11.37
N LEU A 352 10.20 -1.20 -11.43
CA LEU A 352 9.35 -0.91 -10.28
C LEU A 352 8.55 -2.14 -9.82
N THR A 353 8.03 -2.95 -10.75
CA THR A 353 7.33 -4.19 -10.38
C THR A 353 8.30 -5.25 -9.86
N ALA A 354 9.51 -5.35 -10.40
CA ALA A 354 10.54 -6.24 -9.89
C ALA A 354 10.90 -5.87 -8.44
N MET A 355 11.15 -4.60 -8.15
CA MET A 355 11.37 -4.11 -6.77
C MET A 355 10.19 -4.44 -5.84
N ALA A 356 8.95 -4.27 -6.32
CA ALA A 356 7.76 -4.63 -5.53
C ALA A 356 7.68 -6.13 -5.25
N LEU A 357 8.08 -6.98 -6.20
CA LEU A 357 8.06 -8.43 -6.06
C LEU A 357 9.27 -8.98 -5.28
N ASP A 358 10.39 -8.25 -5.25
CA ASP A 358 11.51 -8.54 -4.35
C ASP A 358 11.10 -8.32 -2.89
N LEU A 359 10.21 -7.35 -2.62
CA LEU A 359 9.63 -7.11 -1.29
C LEU A 359 8.58 -8.15 -0.91
N ASP A 360 7.65 -8.47 -1.82
CA ASP A 360 6.64 -9.51 -1.64
C ASP A 360 6.39 -10.26 -2.97
N PRO A 361 6.96 -11.47 -3.13
CA PRO A 361 6.83 -12.27 -4.36
C PRO A 361 5.39 -12.68 -4.71
N HIS A 362 4.47 -12.63 -3.74
CA HIS A 362 3.08 -13.01 -3.92
C HIS A 362 2.12 -11.81 -3.94
N HIS A 363 2.64 -10.58 -3.94
CA HIS A 363 1.84 -9.37 -3.94
C HIS A 363 0.97 -9.27 -5.20
N THR A 364 -0.33 -9.52 -5.03
CA THR A 364 -1.30 -9.67 -6.13
C THR A 364 -1.28 -8.47 -7.08
N HIS A 365 -1.31 -7.25 -6.55
CA HIS A 365 -1.36 -6.05 -7.38
C HIS A 365 -0.05 -5.81 -8.15
N ALA A 366 1.10 -6.20 -7.60
CA ALA A 366 2.40 -6.06 -8.29
C ALA A 366 2.50 -7.05 -9.45
N LEU A 367 2.10 -8.31 -9.24
CA LEU A 367 2.01 -9.31 -10.30
C LEU A 367 1.08 -8.86 -11.43
N VAL A 368 -0.08 -8.28 -11.10
CA VAL A 368 -1.02 -7.75 -12.11
C VAL A 368 -0.42 -6.57 -12.87
N CYS A 369 0.24 -5.62 -12.20
CA CYS A 369 0.88 -4.48 -12.86
C CYS A 369 2.07 -4.92 -13.74
N GLU A 370 2.84 -5.92 -13.32
CA GLU A 370 3.92 -6.48 -14.13
C GLU A 370 3.36 -7.16 -15.38
N GLY A 371 2.31 -7.97 -15.24
CA GLY A 371 1.60 -8.54 -16.37
C GLY A 371 1.13 -7.46 -17.36
N GLN A 372 0.63 -6.34 -16.85
CA GLN A 372 0.18 -5.22 -17.69
C GLN A 372 1.34 -4.57 -18.46
N ALA A 373 2.49 -4.36 -17.81
CA ALA A 373 3.71 -3.85 -18.45
C ALA A 373 4.23 -4.84 -19.53
N LEU A 374 4.20 -6.14 -19.23
CA LEU A 374 4.60 -7.19 -20.16
C LEU A 374 3.70 -7.24 -21.41
N VAL A 375 2.39 -7.05 -21.27
CA VAL A 375 1.46 -6.98 -22.41
C VAL A 375 1.67 -5.73 -23.25
N HIS A 376 1.66 -4.56 -22.63
CA HIS A 376 1.52 -3.30 -23.36
C HIS A 376 2.85 -2.67 -23.79
N LEU A 377 3.94 -2.95 -23.07
CA LEU A 377 5.21 -2.27 -23.28
C LEU A 377 6.28 -3.24 -23.80
N ALA A 378 6.45 -4.40 -23.15
CA ALA A 378 7.47 -5.38 -23.53
C ALA A 378 7.00 -6.44 -24.55
N ARG A 379 5.69 -6.54 -24.83
CA ARG A 379 5.10 -7.49 -25.79
C ARG A 379 5.41 -8.97 -25.49
N ARG A 380 5.57 -9.32 -24.23
CA ARG A 380 5.86 -10.69 -23.75
C ARG A 380 4.59 -11.32 -23.17
N LEU A 381 3.71 -11.79 -24.06
CA LEU A 381 2.35 -12.22 -23.71
C LEU A 381 2.32 -13.47 -22.81
N ASP A 382 3.17 -14.47 -23.06
CA ASP A 382 3.23 -15.69 -22.26
C ASP A 382 3.63 -15.37 -20.81
N ALA A 383 4.70 -14.59 -20.64
CA ALA A 383 5.15 -14.13 -19.32
C ALA A 383 4.06 -13.30 -18.61
N ALA A 384 3.28 -12.52 -19.34
CA ALA A 384 2.16 -11.79 -18.76
C ALA A 384 1.04 -12.73 -18.25
N GLU A 385 0.72 -13.79 -19.02
CA GLU A 385 -0.27 -14.79 -18.59
C GLU A 385 0.18 -15.51 -17.31
N ASP A 386 1.48 -15.82 -17.19
CA ASP A 386 2.05 -16.40 -15.98
C ASP A 386 1.87 -15.46 -14.78
N ARG A 387 2.14 -14.17 -14.92
CA ARG A 387 1.96 -13.18 -13.84
C ARG A 387 0.51 -13.02 -13.42
N TYR A 388 -0.43 -12.93 -14.37
CA TYR A 388 -1.84 -12.89 -14.03
C TYR A 388 -2.32 -14.18 -13.38
N SER A 389 -1.81 -15.33 -13.81
CA SER A 389 -2.16 -16.63 -13.24
C SER A 389 -1.64 -16.79 -11.82
N ALA A 390 -0.40 -16.35 -11.55
CA ALA A 390 0.16 -16.30 -10.21
C ALA A 390 -0.66 -15.37 -9.29
N ALA A 391 -1.03 -14.18 -9.76
CA ALA A 391 -1.88 -13.26 -9.00
C ALA A 391 -3.24 -13.89 -8.63
N LEU A 392 -3.86 -14.59 -9.58
CA LEU A 392 -5.17 -15.21 -9.39
C LEU A 392 -5.11 -16.54 -8.61
N ALA A 393 -3.94 -17.18 -8.51
CA ALA A 393 -3.72 -18.28 -7.59
C ALA A 393 -3.73 -17.79 -6.13
N SER A 394 -3.12 -16.62 -5.87
CA SER A 394 -3.14 -15.99 -4.54
C SER A 394 -4.50 -15.37 -4.20
N ASN A 395 -5.11 -14.63 -5.13
CA ASN A 395 -6.43 -14.01 -4.96
C ASN A 395 -7.34 -14.32 -6.16
N PRO A 396 -8.13 -15.40 -6.09
CA PRO A 396 -9.05 -15.77 -7.17
C PRO A 396 -10.15 -14.74 -7.47
N ASN A 397 -10.41 -13.78 -6.58
CA ASN A 397 -11.42 -12.74 -6.75
C ASN A 397 -10.81 -11.36 -7.08
N ASP A 398 -9.52 -11.29 -7.45
CA ASP A 398 -8.94 -10.04 -7.94
C ASP A 398 -9.55 -9.64 -9.29
N ALA A 399 -10.35 -8.58 -9.29
CA ALA A 399 -11.09 -8.15 -10.48
C ALA A 399 -10.15 -7.65 -11.58
N ASN A 400 -9.08 -6.90 -11.24
CA ASN A 400 -8.14 -6.36 -12.22
C ASN A 400 -7.37 -7.48 -12.93
N GLY A 401 -6.83 -8.44 -12.19
CA GLY A 401 -6.13 -9.61 -12.71
C GLY A 401 -7.03 -10.45 -13.62
N ARG A 402 -8.29 -10.66 -13.24
CA ARG A 402 -9.28 -11.32 -14.12
C ARG A 402 -9.51 -10.55 -15.40
N ALA A 403 -9.79 -9.25 -15.31
CA ALA A 403 -10.11 -8.44 -16.48
C ALA A 403 -8.93 -8.38 -17.47
N LEU A 404 -7.71 -8.17 -16.95
CA LEU A 404 -6.50 -8.07 -17.77
C LEU A 404 -6.08 -9.41 -18.36
N ARG A 405 -6.19 -10.52 -17.61
CA ARG A 405 -5.98 -11.87 -18.18
C ARG A 405 -7.01 -12.20 -19.25
N GLY A 406 -8.27 -11.83 -19.00
CA GLY A 406 -9.35 -12.04 -19.96
C GLY A 406 -9.12 -11.26 -21.25
N MET A 407 -8.65 -10.01 -21.15
CA MET A 407 -8.27 -9.20 -22.31
C MET A 407 -7.07 -9.81 -23.04
N LEU A 408 -6.03 -10.24 -22.33
CA LEU A 408 -4.87 -10.93 -22.91
C LEU A 408 -5.28 -12.14 -23.74
N ARG A 409 -6.13 -13.01 -23.18
CA ARG A 409 -6.67 -14.19 -23.89
C ARG A 409 -7.51 -13.81 -25.10
N SER A 410 -8.17 -12.66 -25.03
CA SER A 410 -8.95 -12.13 -26.16
C SER A 410 -8.03 -11.62 -27.29
N PHE A 411 -6.81 -11.16 -26.97
CA PHE A 411 -5.81 -10.78 -27.95
C PHE A 411 -5.12 -11.97 -28.62
N THR A 412 -5.09 -13.14 -27.96
CA THR A 412 -4.38 -14.35 -28.42
C THR A 412 -5.33 -15.44 -28.93
N ASP A 413 -6.42 -15.04 -29.60
CA ASP A 413 -7.42 -15.91 -30.24
C ASP A 413 -8.13 -16.90 -29.27
N ARG A 414 -8.06 -16.66 -27.96
CA ARG A 414 -8.75 -17.42 -26.89
C ARG A 414 -9.95 -16.65 -26.33
N GLY A 415 -10.71 -16.01 -27.20
CA GLY A 415 -11.81 -15.10 -26.85
C GLY A 415 -12.85 -15.69 -25.88
N GLY A 416 -13.19 -16.98 -26.00
CA GLY A 416 -14.16 -17.63 -25.10
C GLY A 416 -13.71 -17.70 -23.65
N GLU A 417 -12.42 -17.95 -23.41
CA GLU A 417 -11.83 -17.84 -22.06
C GLU A 417 -11.77 -16.38 -21.61
N GLY A 418 -11.42 -15.49 -22.53
CA GLY A 418 -11.34 -14.05 -22.29
C GLY A 418 -12.66 -13.45 -21.81
N LYS A 419 -13.77 -13.79 -22.47
CA LYS A 419 -15.13 -13.36 -22.10
C LYS A 419 -15.51 -13.84 -20.69
N ARG A 420 -15.22 -15.10 -20.34
CA ARG A 420 -15.53 -15.63 -19.00
C ARG A 420 -14.81 -14.86 -17.89
N ASP A 421 -13.53 -14.57 -18.08
CA ASP A 421 -12.74 -13.84 -17.09
C ASP A 421 -13.19 -12.37 -16.95
N THR A 422 -13.44 -11.67 -18.07
CA THR A 422 -13.89 -10.28 -18.05
C THR A 422 -15.32 -10.11 -17.51
N GLU A 423 -16.24 -11.03 -17.80
CA GLU A 423 -17.59 -11.03 -17.21
C GLU A 423 -17.54 -11.29 -15.71
N ARG A 424 -16.67 -12.20 -15.24
CA ARG A 424 -16.47 -12.41 -13.80
C ARG A 424 -15.90 -11.16 -13.14
N ALA A 425 -14.94 -10.48 -13.77
CA ALA A 425 -14.41 -9.21 -13.26
C ALA A 425 -15.50 -8.12 -13.16
N LEU A 426 -16.41 -8.04 -14.13
CA LEU A 426 -17.55 -7.11 -14.08
C LEU A 426 -18.52 -7.39 -12.95
N HIS A 427 -18.75 -8.67 -12.65
CA HIS A 427 -19.60 -9.09 -11.52
C HIS A 427 -18.97 -8.73 -10.17
N LEU A 428 -17.64 -8.75 -10.07
CA LEU A 428 -16.89 -8.40 -8.86
C LEU A 428 -16.80 -6.87 -8.62
N THR A 429 -17.20 -6.04 -9.58
CA THR A 429 -16.98 -4.58 -9.57
C THR A 429 -18.26 -3.75 -9.71
N PRO A 430 -19.38 -4.07 -9.02
CA PRO A 430 -20.67 -3.41 -9.26
C PRO A 430 -20.67 -1.90 -9.02
N LEU A 431 -19.84 -1.40 -8.10
CA LEU A 431 -19.73 0.02 -7.71
C LEU A 431 -18.29 0.56 -7.82
N ASP A 432 -17.44 -0.09 -8.61
CA ASP A 432 -16.04 0.31 -8.75
C ASP A 432 -15.94 1.72 -9.36
N PRO A 433 -15.17 2.67 -8.78
CA PRO A 433 -15.01 4.02 -9.34
C PRO A 433 -14.44 4.05 -10.77
N HIS A 434 -13.73 2.99 -11.16
CA HIS A 434 -13.15 2.79 -12.48
C HIS A 434 -13.88 1.70 -13.28
N ARG A 435 -15.16 1.42 -12.94
CA ARG A 435 -16.02 0.45 -13.65
C ARG A 435 -16.04 0.63 -15.17
N PHE A 436 -15.88 1.86 -15.67
CA PHE A 436 -15.78 2.13 -17.12
C PHE A 436 -14.68 1.30 -17.79
N PHE A 437 -13.57 1.04 -17.10
CA PHE A 437 -12.44 0.27 -17.61
C PHE A 437 -12.79 -1.22 -17.72
N PHE A 438 -13.42 -1.80 -16.70
CA PHE A 438 -13.89 -3.19 -16.72
C PHE A 438 -14.94 -3.43 -17.81
N LEU A 439 -15.85 -2.47 -18.01
CA LEU A 439 -16.84 -2.50 -19.09
C LEU A 439 -16.17 -2.46 -20.47
N ALA A 440 -15.12 -1.66 -20.63
CA ALA A 440 -14.35 -1.60 -21.86
C ALA A 440 -13.64 -2.93 -22.17
N LEU A 441 -12.94 -3.52 -21.19
CA LEU A 441 -12.25 -4.80 -21.38
C LEU A 441 -13.23 -5.93 -21.73
N ALA A 442 -14.38 -5.99 -21.05
CA ALA A 442 -15.42 -6.97 -21.37
C ALA A 442 -16.03 -6.74 -22.77
N ALA A 443 -16.22 -5.49 -23.20
CA ALA A 443 -16.64 -5.19 -24.56
C ALA A 443 -15.62 -5.69 -25.60
N GLY A 444 -14.32 -5.49 -25.35
CA GLY A 444 -13.24 -6.03 -26.17
C GLY A 444 -13.26 -7.56 -26.27
N SER A 445 -13.47 -8.25 -25.14
CA SER A 445 -13.61 -9.71 -25.13
C SER A 445 -14.88 -10.21 -25.86
N CYS A 446 -15.98 -9.46 -25.80
CA CYS A 446 -17.19 -9.79 -26.55
C CYS A 446 -16.97 -9.65 -28.07
N ILE A 447 -16.25 -8.61 -28.51
CA ILE A 447 -15.84 -8.44 -29.92
C ILE A 447 -15.02 -9.65 -30.39
N ALA A 448 -14.07 -10.12 -29.58
CA ALA A 448 -13.19 -11.24 -29.92
C ALA A 448 -13.93 -12.57 -30.12
N VAL A 449 -15.16 -12.72 -29.62
CA VAL A 449 -16.01 -13.91 -29.84
C VAL A 449 -17.20 -13.63 -30.78
N GLY A 450 -17.25 -12.45 -31.41
CA GLY A 450 -18.34 -12.04 -32.29
C GLY A 450 -19.66 -11.70 -31.59
N ASP A 451 -19.66 -11.54 -30.26
CA ASP A 451 -20.84 -11.12 -29.49
C ASP A 451 -20.99 -9.59 -29.53
N TYR A 452 -21.26 -9.07 -30.72
CA TYR A 452 -21.25 -7.64 -31.00
C TYR A 452 -22.38 -6.88 -30.27
N ASP A 453 -23.56 -7.47 -30.11
CA ASP A 453 -24.68 -6.84 -29.38
C ASP A 453 -24.33 -6.58 -27.91
N ARG A 454 -23.71 -7.56 -27.26
CA ARG A 454 -23.24 -7.40 -25.88
C ARG A 454 -22.10 -6.38 -25.82
N ALA A 455 -21.19 -6.40 -26.77
CA ALA A 455 -20.10 -5.43 -26.86
C ALA A 455 -20.61 -3.99 -27.00
N VAL A 456 -21.60 -3.72 -27.85
CA VAL A 456 -22.23 -2.40 -28.00
C VAL A 456 -22.85 -1.94 -26.68
N THR A 457 -23.55 -2.83 -25.98
CA THR A 457 -24.19 -2.52 -24.69
C THR A 457 -23.14 -2.10 -23.65
N LEU A 458 -22.10 -2.91 -23.49
CA LEU A 458 -21.03 -2.67 -22.52
C LEU A 458 -20.21 -1.42 -22.85
N ALA A 459 -19.89 -1.21 -24.13
CA ALA A 459 -19.13 -0.03 -24.57
C ALA A 459 -19.93 1.27 -24.37
N LYS A 460 -21.25 1.27 -24.62
CA LYS A 460 -22.12 2.41 -24.32
C LYS A 460 -22.21 2.69 -22.81
N GLU A 461 -22.31 1.66 -21.97
CA GLU A 461 -22.28 1.83 -20.51
C GLU A 461 -20.94 2.40 -20.03
N SER A 462 -19.83 1.91 -20.58
CA SER A 462 -18.48 2.43 -20.31
C SER A 462 -18.37 3.92 -20.66
N LEU A 463 -18.82 4.34 -21.85
CA LEU A 463 -18.76 5.74 -22.28
C LEU A 463 -19.71 6.67 -21.52
N ARG A 464 -20.80 6.16 -20.92
CA ARG A 464 -21.62 6.96 -20.00
C ARG A 464 -20.85 7.37 -18.75
N LEU A 465 -19.95 6.50 -18.28
CA LEU A 465 -19.10 6.74 -17.12
C LEU A 465 -17.85 7.56 -17.48
N ASN A 466 -17.27 7.35 -18.67
CA ASN A 466 -16.13 8.11 -19.16
C ASN A 466 -16.22 8.34 -20.68
N ARG A 467 -16.71 9.52 -21.07
CA ARG A 467 -16.96 9.89 -22.47
C ARG A 467 -15.70 10.07 -23.31
N THR A 468 -14.54 10.31 -22.68
CA THR A 468 -13.28 10.60 -23.38
C THR A 468 -12.39 9.37 -23.51
N HIS A 469 -12.88 8.17 -23.17
CA HIS A 469 -12.07 6.95 -23.24
C HIS A 469 -11.97 6.43 -24.68
N VAL A 470 -10.95 6.90 -25.41
CA VAL A 470 -10.70 6.60 -26.84
C VAL A 470 -10.64 5.10 -27.17
N SER A 471 -10.12 4.28 -26.27
CA SER A 471 -10.10 2.82 -26.45
C SER A 471 -11.51 2.21 -26.47
N THR A 472 -12.43 2.68 -25.63
CA THR A 472 -13.83 2.24 -25.68
C THR A 472 -14.52 2.71 -26.95
N MET A 473 -14.23 3.93 -27.45
CA MET A 473 -14.82 4.41 -28.70
C MET A 473 -14.41 3.57 -29.90
N ARG A 474 -13.14 3.16 -29.98
CA ARG A 474 -12.67 2.19 -30.98
C ARG A 474 -13.46 0.88 -30.90
N MET A 475 -13.65 0.35 -29.70
CA MET A 475 -14.44 -0.87 -29.49
C MET A 475 -15.91 -0.68 -29.89
N LEU A 476 -16.53 0.45 -29.54
CA LEU A 476 -17.92 0.74 -29.88
C LEU A 476 -18.11 0.82 -31.40
N ALA A 477 -17.23 1.53 -32.11
CA ALA A 477 -17.33 1.68 -33.56
C ALA A 477 -17.25 0.31 -34.26
N VAL A 478 -16.28 -0.52 -33.86
CA VAL A 478 -16.12 -1.90 -34.37
C VAL A 478 -17.31 -2.79 -33.99
N ALA A 479 -17.79 -2.71 -32.74
CA ALA A 479 -18.94 -3.49 -32.29
C ALA A 479 -20.22 -3.11 -33.04
N GLN A 480 -20.45 -1.82 -33.33
CA GLN A 480 -21.61 -1.38 -34.11
C GLN A 480 -21.56 -1.92 -35.54
N LEU A 481 -20.40 -1.87 -36.20
CA LEU A 481 -20.25 -2.47 -37.51
C LEU A 481 -20.54 -3.98 -37.48
N GLY A 482 -19.97 -4.70 -36.51
CA GLY A 482 -20.19 -6.14 -36.35
C GLY A 482 -21.63 -6.54 -36.02
N ALA A 483 -22.37 -5.66 -35.33
CA ALA A 483 -23.81 -5.83 -35.07
C ALA A 483 -24.72 -5.42 -36.25
N GLY A 484 -24.14 -4.96 -37.38
CA GLY A 484 -24.88 -4.51 -38.56
C GLY A 484 -25.29 -3.04 -38.57
N ASP A 485 -24.94 -2.25 -37.54
CA ASP A 485 -25.16 -0.80 -37.46
C ASP A 485 -23.96 -0.04 -38.08
N GLY A 486 -23.74 -0.21 -39.39
CA GLY A 486 -22.61 0.42 -40.09
C GLY A 486 -22.64 1.95 -40.06
N ASP A 487 -23.83 2.57 -40.11
CA ASP A 487 -23.97 4.03 -40.03
C ASP A 487 -23.65 4.56 -38.63
N GLY A 488 -24.10 3.88 -37.58
CA GLY A 488 -23.71 4.19 -36.21
C GLY A 488 -22.21 4.01 -35.99
N GLY A 489 -21.64 2.93 -36.51
CA GLY A 489 -20.19 2.69 -36.45
C GLY A 489 -19.39 3.82 -37.10
N ARG A 490 -19.78 4.27 -38.31
CA ARG A 490 -19.12 5.39 -39.01
C ARG A 490 -19.24 6.72 -38.25
N ARG A 491 -20.39 7.00 -37.62
CA ARG A 491 -20.55 8.18 -36.76
C ARG A 491 -19.61 8.14 -35.56
N THR A 492 -19.55 7.01 -34.85
CA THR A 492 -18.64 6.82 -33.72
C THR A 492 -17.17 6.90 -34.15
N ALA A 493 -16.83 6.38 -35.33
CA ALA A 493 -15.49 6.48 -35.91
C ALA A 493 -15.10 7.94 -36.24
N ALA A 494 -16.04 8.75 -36.74
CA ALA A 494 -15.81 10.17 -36.96
C ALA A 494 -15.55 10.92 -35.64
N GLU A 495 -16.36 10.69 -34.60
CA GLU A 495 -16.14 11.26 -33.26
C GLU A 495 -14.77 10.85 -32.66
N LEU A 496 -14.37 9.59 -32.87
CA LEU A 496 -13.05 9.10 -32.50
C LEU A 496 -11.93 9.86 -33.23
N MET A 497 -12.09 10.13 -34.54
CA MET A 497 -11.11 10.88 -35.32
C MET A 497 -11.03 12.34 -34.90
N ASP A 498 -12.13 12.96 -34.45
CA ASP A 498 -12.11 14.31 -33.88
C ASP A 498 -11.28 14.36 -32.58
N MET A 499 -11.38 13.31 -31.75
CA MET A 499 -10.60 13.19 -30.51
C MET A 499 -9.15 12.75 -30.74
N GLN A 500 -8.89 11.96 -31.78
CA GLN A 500 -7.55 11.47 -32.13
C GLN A 500 -7.25 11.62 -33.63
N PRO A 501 -7.00 12.84 -34.13
CA PRO A 501 -6.81 13.09 -35.57
C PRO A 501 -5.63 12.34 -36.20
N GLY A 502 -4.63 12.00 -35.37
CA GLY A 502 -3.45 11.23 -35.75
C GLY A 502 -3.64 9.71 -35.79
N LEU A 503 -4.84 9.19 -35.51
CA LEU A 503 -5.08 7.74 -35.54
C LEU A 503 -4.89 7.18 -36.95
N ARG A 504 -4.15 6.07 -37.03
CA ARG A 504 -3.85 5.31 -38.25
C ARG A 504 -3.98 3.82 -37.97
N VAL A 505 -4.67 3.07 -38.83
CA VAL A 505 -4.92 1.63 -38.63
C VAL A 505 -3.60 0.87 -38.57
N SER A 506 -2.65 1.15 -39.48
CA SER A 506 -1.36 0.46 -39.51
C SER A 506 -0.54 0.74 -38.24
N SER A 507 -0.52 1.98 -37.75
CA SER A 507 0.19 2.36 -36.53
C SER A 507 -0.45 1.76 -35.28
N TRP A 508 -1.79 1.72 -35.24
CA TRP A 508 -2.51 1.08 -34.16
C TRP A 508 -2.24 -0.42 -34.13
N LEU A 509 -2.32 -1.11 -35.27
CA LEU A 509 -2.08 -2.55 -35.34
C LEU A 509 -0.66 -2.90 -34.90
N ARG A 510 0.36 -2.16 -35.38
CA ARG A 510 1.76 -2.38 -34.96
C ARG A 510 1.96 -2.24 -33.45
N SER A 511 1.23 -1.34 -32.80
CA SER A 511 1.33 -1.10 -31.35
C SER A 511 0.37 -1.96 -30.51
N SER A 512 -0.64 -2.59 -31.13
CA SER A 512 -1.67 -3.39 -30.43
C SER A 512 -1.14 -4.75 -29.97
N PRO A 513 -1.38 -5.18 -28.72
CA PRO A 513 -1.06 -6.54 -28.24
C PRO A 513 -1.52 -7.69 -29.13
N SER A 514 -2.61 -7.48 -29.89
CA SER A 514 -3.16 -8.44 -30.84
C SER A 514 -2.44 -8.52 -32.20
N ALA A 515 -1.36 -7.76 -32.41
CA ALA A 515 -0.58 -7.83 -33.64
C ALA A 515 -0.08 -9.27 -33.87
N GLY A 516 -0.30 -9.80 -35.08
CA GLY A 516 0.08 -11.17 -35.44
C GLY A 516 -0.94 -12.25 -35.04
N TYR A 517 -2.11 -11.84 -34.53
CA TYR A 517 -3.23 -12.73 -34.21
C TYR A 517 -4.44 -12.40 -35.08
N ALA A 518 -5.30 -13.39 -35.33
CA ALA A 518 -6.45 -13.25 -36.22
C ALA A 518 -7.42 -12.15 -35.75
N VAL A 519 -7.62 -12.06 -34.43
CA VAL A 519 -8.44 -10.99 -33.82
C VAL A 519 -7.90 -9.58 -34.14
N GLY A 520 -6.58 -9.40 -34.21
CA GLY A 520 -5.95 -8.12 -34.54
C GLY A 520 -6.18 -7.74 -35.99
N ASP A 521 -6.02 -8.69 -36.90
CA ASP A 521 -6.23 -8.49 -38.33
C ASP A 521 -7.70 -8.18 -38.63
N GLN A 522 -8.63 -8.92 -38.01
CA GLN A 522 -10.07 -8.68 -38.12
C GLN A 522 -10.43 -7.28 -37.61
N PHE A 523 -9.97 -6.90 -36.41
CA PHE A 523 -10.25 -5.60 -35.83
C PHE A 523 -9.69 -4.46 -36.71
N SER A 524 -8.48 -4.64 -37.27
CA SER A 524 -7.88 -3.66 -38.18
C SER A 524 -8.68 -3.49 -39.48
N THR A 525 -9.21 -4.58 -40.02
CA THR A 525 -10.05 -4.56 -41.23
C THR A 525 -11.33 -3.79 -40.97
N MET A 526 -12.01 -4.08 -39.86
CA MET A 526 -13.23 -3.36 -39.45
C MET A 526 -13.00 -1.87 -39.25
N LEU A 527 -11.83 -1.45 -38.72
CA LEU A 527 -11.49 -0.03 -38.62
C LEU A 527 -11.33 0.63 -40.01
N ARG A 528 -10.76 -0.06 -41.00
CA ARG A 528 -10.66 0.44 -42.38
C ARG A 528 -12.03 0.58 -43.03
N ASP A 529 -12.91 -0.40 -42.82
CA ASP A 529 -14.29 -0.37 -43.32
C ASP A 529 -15.11 0.79 -42.73
N LEU A 530 -14.74 1.24 -41.53
CA LEU A 530 -15.30 2.40 -40.85
C LEU A 530 -14.72 3.74 -41.33
N GLY A 531 -13.74 3.72 -42.24
CA GLY A 531 -13.12 4.91 -42.82
C GLY A 531 -11.94 5.48 -42.02
N ILE A 532 -11.38 4.73 -41.06
CA ILE A 532 -10.15 5.14 -40.37
C ILE A 532 -8.96 5.00 -41.35
N PRO A 533 -8.12 6.05 -41.54
CA PRO A 533 -7.00 5.98 -42.47
C PRO A 533 -5.93 4.97 -42.05
N ASP A 534 -5.22 4.38 -43.02
CA ASP A 534 -4.17 3.37 -42.76
C ASP A 534 -2.85 3.96 -42.26
#